data_AF-A0A8D8EU20-F1
#
_entry.id   AF-A0A8D8EU20-F1
#
_cell.length_a   1.000
_cell.length_b   1.000
_cell.length_c   1.000
_cell.angle_alpha   90.00
_cell.angle_beta   90.00
_cell.angle_gamma   90.00
#
_symmetry.space_group_name_H-M   'P 1'
#
loop_
_entity.id
_entity.type
_entity.pdbx_description
1 polymer ?
#
loop_
_entity_poly.entity_id
_entity_poly.type
_entity_poly.pdbx_seq_one_letter_code
_entity_poly.pdbx_strand_id
1 'polypeptide(L)'
;MLPAFDPATKVWSGIHRPPLLNPEASLGQVILHTLSLNPSKEIQIDADTGRSMTNGELQLRATRVAQNLKELGFCKGDMVTMACANSENVAPLAVGLLINGMPFNTLAPSYGVDDMVHMMKITQPKLVFCDANNYETIKQAVALAVKDKPLVYVFESGEMDGVNKVEDLLKVTGREQFFV
;
A
#
# COMPACT_ATOMS: atom_id res chain seq x y z
N MET A 1 2.02 33.82 12.88
CA MET A 1 3.38 34.13 13.38
C MET A 1 4.37 33.65 12.33
N LEU A 2 5.31 34.47 11.87
CA LEU A 2 6.31 34.02 10.89
C LEU A 2 7.30 33.04 11.55
N PRO A 3 7.98 32.17 10.79
CA PRO A 3 9.03 31.31 11.34
C PRO A 3 10.07 32.15 12.09
N ALA A 4 10.45 31.74 13.30
CA ALA A 4 11.41 32.45 14.15
C ALA A 4 12.54 31.51 14.60
N PHE A 5 13.77 32.00 14.54
CA PHE A 5 14.95 31.30 15.02
C PHE A 5 15.28 31.70 16.45
N ASP A 6 15.46 30.72 17.32
CA ASP A 6 15.98 30.90 18.66
C ASP A 6 17.51 30.65 18.67
N PRO A 7 18.35 31.69 18.83
CA PRO A 7 19.81 31.54 18.82
C PRO A 7 20.38 30.84 20.06
N ALA A 8 19.63 30.68 21.15
CA ALA A 8 20.07 29.97 22.34
C ALA A 8 19.88 28.46 22.17
N THR A 9 18.68 28.03 21.74
CA THR A 9 18.39 26.61 21.50
C THR A 9 18.83 26.12 20.12
N LYS A 10 19.17 27.04 19.20
CA LYS A 10 19.46 26.78 17.79
C LYS A 10 18.27 26.14 17.04
N VAL A 11 17.04 26.44 17.47
CA VAL A 11 15.81 25.88 16.90
C VAL A 11 15.07 26.92 16.05
N TRP A 12 14.58 26.50 14.89
CA TRP A 12 13.57 27.24 14.13
C TRP A 12 12.18 26.76 14.54
N SER A 13 11.30 27.69 14.92
CA SER A 13 9.90 27.40 15.25
C SER A 13 8.97 28.07 14.25
N GLY A 14 7.92 27.35 13.84
CA GLY A 14 6.87 27.85 12.96
C GLY A 14 5.55 28.11 13.70
N ILE A 15 4.50 28.41 12.94
CA ILE A 15 3.14 28.52 13.50
C ILE A 15 2.75 27.18 14.11
N HIS A 16 2.48 27.17 15.41
CA HIS A 16 1.80 26.05 16.04
C HIS A 16 0.40 25.93 15.45
N ARG A 17 0.12 24.80 14.79
CA ARG A 17 -1.22 24.44 14.34
C ARG A 17 -1.73 23.32 15.23
N PRO A 18 -2.85 23.49 15.94
CA PRO A 18 -3.42 22.40 16.71
C PRO A 18 -3.77 21.23 15.79
N PRO A 19 -3.64 19.98 16.25
CA PRO A 19 -4.00 18.82 15.45
C PRO A 19 -5.49 18.86 15.10
N LEU A 20 -5.82 18.69 13.81
CA LEU A 20 -7.20 18.64 13.33
C LEU A 20 -7.87 17.28 13.61
N LEU A 21 -7.06 16.22 13.71
CA LEU A 21 -7.49 14.86 13.91
C LEU A 21 -7.05 14.40 15.31
N ASN A 22 -7.77 13.42 15.87
CA ASN A 22 -7.41 12.81 17.14
C ASN A 22 -6.01 12.15 17.02
N PRO A 23 -5.00 12.57 17.80
CA PRO A 23 -3.67 11.97 17.75
C PRO A 23 -3.63 10.47 18.08
N GLU A 24 -4.66 9.96 18.78
CA GLU A 24 -4.80 8.54 19.10
C GLU A 24 -5.38 7.71 17.94
N ALA A 25 -5.91 8.35 16.90
CA ALA A 25 -6.46 7.64 15.74
C ALA A 25 -5.33 7.14 14.83
N SER A 26 -5.43 5.88 14.39
CA SER A 26 -4.50 5.34 13.41
C SER A 26 -4.73 5.98 12.03
N LEU A 27 -3.69 5.98 11.20
CA LEU A 27 -3.80 6.46 9.81
C LEU A 27 -4.91 5.72 9.04
N GLY A 28 -5.05 4.42 9.25
CA GLY A 28 -6.13 3.62 8.66
C GLY A 28 -7.52 4.11 9.06
N GLN A 29 -7.74 4.39 10.35
CA GLN A 29 -9.01 4.93 10.85
C GLN A 29 -9.32 6.31 10.25
N VAL A 30 -8.30 7.18 10.15
CA VAL A 30 -8.44 8.49 9.52
C VAL A 30 -8.82 8.37 8.04
N ILE A 31 -8.18 7.46 7.29
CA ILE A 31 -8.48 7.25 5.88
C ILE A 31 -9.91 6.73 5.71
N LEU A 32 -10.30 5.67 6.42
CA LEU A 32 -11.65 5.10 6.34
C LEU A 32 -12.72 6.12 6.68
N HIS A 33 -12.52 6.90 7.74
CA HIS A 33 -13.41 7.99 8.10
C HIS A 33 -13.51 9.02 6.97
N THR A 34 -12.37 9.48 6.45
CA THR A 34 -12.33 10.52 5.39
C THR A 34 -13.05 10.07 4.12
N LEU A 35 -12.84 8.81 3.68
CA LEU A 35 -13.52 8.25 2.51
C LEU A 35 -15.04 8.17 2.73
N SER A 36 -15.48 7.81 3.95
CA SER A 36 -16.89 7.69 4.30
C SER A 36 -17.66 9.01 4.30
N LEU A 37 -16.98 10.16 4.40
CA LEU A 37 -17.64 11.47 4.41
C LEU A 37 -18.31 11.81 3.07
N ASN A 38 -17.77 11.32 1.95
CA ASN A 38 -18.29 11.61 0.61
C ASN A 38 -18.16 10.37 -0.30
N PRO A 39 -18.91 9.29 -0.06
CA PRO A 39 -18.68 8.00 -0.71
C PRO A 39 -18.88 8.04 -2.22
N SER A 40 -19.74 8.92 -2.74
CA SER A 40 -20.00 9.09 -4.18
C SER A 40 -18.99 9.97 -4.91
N LYS A 41 -18.08 10.64 -4.20
CA LYS A 41 -17.11 11.54 -4.82
C LYS A 41 -16.02 10.73 -5.53
N GLU A 42 -15.74 11.10 -6.78
CA GLU A 42 -14.61 10.56 -7.56
C GLU A 42 -13.29 10.95 -6.91
N ILE A 43 -12.44 9.96 -6.66
CA ILE A 43 -11.12 10.13 -6.04
C ILE A 43 -9.97 9.83 -7.01
N GLN A 44 -10.21 8.94 -7.98
CA GLN A 44 -9.20 8.53 -8.94
C GLN A 44 -9.84 8.37 -10.31
N ILE A 45 -9.08 8.75 -11.34
CA ILE A 45 -9.40 8.53 -12.74
C ILE A 45 -8.16 7.91 -13.38
N ASP A 46 -8.32 6.75 -13.97
CA ASP A 46 -7.29 6.10 -14.77
C ASP A 46 -7.23 6.77 -16.14
N ALA A 47 -6.06 7.34 -16.48
CA ALA A 47 -5.91 8.15 -17.69
C ALA A 47 -5.93 7.33 -18.98
N ASP A 48 -5.52 6.06 -18.93
CA ASP A 48 -5.40 5.19 -20.09
C ASP A 48 -6.76 4.57 -20.45
N THR A 49 -7.56 4.23 -19.44
CA THR A 49 -8.87 3.58 -19.62
C THR A 49 -10.05 4.53 -19.49
N GLY A 50 -9.85 5.71 -18.89
CA GLY A 50 -10.91 6.66 -18.55
C GLY A 50 -11.80 6.21 -17.40
N ARG A 51 -11.50 5.07 -16.74
CA ARG A 51 -12.29 4.56 -15.63
C ARG A 51 -12.12 5.45 -14.41
N SER A 52 -13.22 5.86 -13.80
CA SER A 52 -13.20 6.53 -12.50
C SER A 52 -13.54 5.60 -11.35
N MET A 53 -12.98 5.91 -10.18
CA MET A 53 -13.23 5.24 -8.92
C MET A 53 -13.68 6.26 -7.89
N THR A 54 -14.72 5.92 -7.14
CA THR A 54 -15.26 6.75 -6.05
C THR A 54 -14.60 6.44 -4.71
N ASN A 55 -14.75 7.34 -3.73
CA ASN A 55 -14.32 7.10 -2.35
C ASN A 55 -14.89 5.80 -1.77
N GLY A 56 -16.19 5.53 -2.00
CA GLY A 56 -16.86 4.34 -1.50
C GLY A 56 -16.32 3.06 -2.14
N GLU A 57 -15.98 3.12 -3.43
CA GLU A 57 -15.36 2.01 -4.14
C GLU A 57 -13.91 1.75 -3.69
N LEU A 58 -13.12 2.81 -3.50
CA LEU A 58 -11.77 2.71 -2.93
C LEU A 58 -11.83 2.10 -1.52
N GLN A 59 -12.74 2.57 -0.67
CA GLN A 59 -12.95 2.05 0.68
C GLN A 59 -13.31 0.56 0.64
N LEU A 60 -14.26 0.17 -0.20
CA LEU A 60 -14.69 -1.22 -0.34
C LEU A 60 -13.53 -2.14 -0.75
N ARG A 61 -12.76 -1.76 -1.77
CA ARG A 61 -11.63 -2.56 -2.24
C ARG A 61 -10.50 -2.63 -1.24
N ALA A 62 -10.17 -1.52 -0.58
CA ALA A 62 -9.16 -1.50 0.46
C ALA A 62 -9.56 -2.38 1.67
N THR A 63 -10.83 -2.36 2.05
CA THR A 63 -11.38 -3.26 3.07
C THR A 63 -11.22 -4.73 2.68
N ARG A 64 -11.50 -5.09 1.43
CA ARG A 64 -11.30 -6.47 0.94
C ARG A 64 -9.84 -6.88 0.98
N VAL A 65 -8.93 -6.02 0.51
CA VAL A 65 -7.48 -6.25 0.63
C VAL A 65 -7.11 -6.50 2.09
N ALA A 66 -7.55 -5.62 2.99
CA ALA A 66 -7.23 -5.72 4.41
C ALA A 66 -7.73 -7.04 5.03
N GLN A 67 -8.97 -7.45 4.71
CA GLN A 67 -9.57 -8.68 5.22
C GLN A 67 -8.92 -9.94 4.63
N ASN A 68 -8.71 -10.00 3.33
CA ASN A 68 -8.07 -11.14 2.67
C ASN A 68 -6.62 -11.32 3.16
N LEU A 69 -5.85 -10.24 3.33
CA LEU A 69 -4.51 -10.32 3.91
C LEU A 69 -4.52 -10.81 5.36
N LYS A 70 -5.50 -10.39 6.17
CA LYS A 70 -5.67 -10.92 7.54
C LYS A 70 -6.02 -12.41 7.55
N GLU A 71 -6.84 -12.89 6.62
CA GLU A 71 -7.16 -14.32 6.47
C GLU A 71 -5.94 -15.15 6.10
N LEU A 72 -5.03 -14.59 5.30
CA LEU A 72 -3.74 -15.19 4.97
C LEU A 72 -2.73 -15.16 6.12
N GLY A 73 -3.09 -14.58 7.27
CA GLY A 73 -2.26 -14.52 8.47
C GLY A 73 -1.30 -13.33 8.54
N PHE A 74 -1.40 -12.37 7.62
CA PHE A 74 -0.61 -11.14 7.72
C PHE A 74 -1.14 -10.23 8.83
N CYS A 75 -0.20 -9.52 9.47
CA CYS A 75 -0.48 -8.73 10.65
C CYS A 75 0.25 -7.39 10.64
N LYS A 76 -0.11 -6.53 11.61
CA LYS A 76 0.54 -5.24 11.82
C LYS A 76 2.06 -5.41 11.94
N GLY A 77 2.80 -4.59 11.21
CA GLY A 77 4.26 -4.59 11.23
C GLY A 77 4.92 -5.57 10.24
N ASP A 78 4.16 -6.43 9.57
CA ASP A 78 4.71 -7.23 8.47
C ASP A 78 5.12 -6.32 7.31
N MET A 79 6.41 -6.38 6.97
CA MET A 79 7.02 -5.55 5.93
C MET A 79 6.59 -5.99 4.54
N VAL A 80 6.19 -5.03 3.71
CA VAL A 80 5.78 -5.23 2.33
C VAL A 80 6.69 -4.45 1.37
N THR A 81 6.99 -5.02 0.21
CA THR A 81 7.59 -4.28 -0.90
C THR A 81 6.58 -4.16 -2.05
N MET A 82 6.43 -2.96 -2.60
CA MET A 82 5.59 -2.70 -3.77
C MET A 82 6.47 -2.19 -4.92
N ALA A 83 6.60 -2.99 -5.96
CA ALA A 83 7.32 -2.67 -7.19
C ALA A 83 6.35 -2.70 -8.38
N CYS A 84 5.36 -1.81 -8.34
CA CYS A 84 4.22 -1.81 -9.25
C CYS A 84 4.17 -0.50 -10.04
N ALA A 85 3.78 -0.57 -11.31
CA ALA A 85 3.38 0.56 -12.11
C ALA A 85 2.07 1.16 -11.58
N ASN A 86 1.78 2.40 -11.98
CA ASN A 86 0.50 3.00 -11.63
C ASN A 86 -0.63 2.22 -12.32
N SER A 87 -1.56 1.71 -11.52
CA SER A 87 -2.80 1.11 -12.01
C SER A 87 -3.94 1.46 -11.06
N GLU A 88 -5.16 1.19 -11.49
CA GLU A 88 -6.36 1.45 -10.72
C GLU A 88 -6.34 0.82 -9.30
N ASN A 89 -5.73 -0.36 -9.16
CA ASN A 89 -5.78 -1.16 -7.93
C ASN A 89 -4.59 -0.94 -6.98
N VAL A 90 -3.57 -0.18 -7.37
CA VAL A 90 -2.43 0.14 -6.50
C VAL A 90 -2.86 0.98 -5.30
N ALA A 91 -3.74 1.96 -5.50
CA ALA A 91 -4.25 2.79 -4.39
C ALA A 91 -5.11 1.97 -3.41
N PRO A 92 -6.11 1.17 -3.83
CA PRO A 92 -6.81 0.25 -2.95
C PRO A 92 -5.89 -0.69 -2.17
N LEU A 93 -4.87 -1.26 -2.84
CA LEU A 93 -3.89 -2.12 -2.19
C LEU A 93 -3.13 -1.38 -1.08
N ALA A 94 -2.53 -0.24 -1.41
CA ALA A 94 -1.75 0.56 -0.45
C ALA A 94 -2.61 0.99 0.74
N VAL A 95 -3.85 1.43 0.51
CA VAL A 95 -4.78 1.80 1.58
C VAL A 95 -5.13 0.59 2.45
N GLY A 96 -5.36 -0.59 1.86
CA GLY A 96 -5.59 -1.83 2.60
C GLY A 96 -4.41 -2.22 3.51
N LEU A 97 -3.17 -2.02 3.04
CA LEU A 97 -1.96 -2.22 3.86
C LEU A 97 -1.88 -1.23 5.03
N LEU A 98 -2.13 0.06 4.77
CA LEU A 98 -2.15 1.10 5.81
C LEU A 98 -3.21 0.82 6.89
N ILE A 99 -4.39 0.38 6.45
CA ILE A 99 -5.49 -0.03 7.33
C ILE A 99 -5.07 -1.19 8.25
N ASN A 100 -4.33 -2.18 7.73
CA ASN A 100 -3.80 -3.27 8.53
C ASN A 100 -2.57 -2.89 9.38
N GLY A 101 -2.07 -1.66 9.25
CA GLY A 101 -0.83 -1.22 9.92
C GLY A 101 0.40 -1.97 9.39
N MET A 102 0.38 -2.38 8.12
CA MET A 102 1.49 -3.04 7.44
C MET A 102 2.38 -1.97 6.78
N PRO A 103 3.61 -1.77 7.25
CA PRO A 103 4.56 -0.86 6.60
C PRO A 103 4.96 -1.39 5.23
N PHE A 104 5.13 -0.48 4.27
CA PHE A 104 5.59 -0.85 2.94
C PHE A 104 6.62 0.13 2.39
N ASN A 105 7.56 -0.40 1.61
CA ASN A 105 8.46 0.40 0.77
C ASN A 105 8.01 0.32 -0.69
N THR A 106 8.00 1.47 -1.37
CA THR A 106 7.74 1.54 -2.80
C THR A 106 9.05 1.56 -3.57
N LEU A 107 9.14 0.73 -4.60
CA LEU A 107 10.28 0.66 -5.51
C LEU A 107 9.79 0.97 -6.92
N ALA A 108 10.63 1.63 -7.72
CA ALA A 108 10.27 1.86 -9.10
C ALA A 108 10.19 0.51 -9.84
N PRO A 109 9.11 0.24 -10.59
CA PRO A 109 8.95 -1.04 -11.30
C PRO A 109 10.03 -1.27 -12.37
N SER A 110 10.71 -0.20 -12.80
CA SER A 110 11.82 -0.21 -13.76
C SER A 110 13.19 -0.51 -13.16
N TYR A 111 13.30 -0.66 -11.83
CA TYR A 111 14.57 -0.99 -11.18
C TYR A 111 15.11 -2.35 -11.64
N GLY A 112 16.43 -2.42 -11.80
CA GLY A 112 17.13 -3.66 -12.13
C GLY A 112 17.25 -4.58 -10.92
N VAL A 113 17.72 -5.81 -11.16
CA VAL A 113 17.88 -6.82 -10.11
C VAL A 113 18.75 -6.31 -8.96
N ASP A 114 19.88 -5.65 -9.25
CA ASP A 114 20.80 -5.18 -8.21
C ASP A 114 20.18 -4.13 -7.28
N ASP A 115 19.39 -3.20 -7.82
CA ASP A 115 18.68 -2.18 -7.04
C ASP A 115 17.60 -2.83 -6.16
N MET A 116 16.82 -3.75 -6.73
CA MET A 116 15.82 -4.51 -5.99
C MET A 116 16.46 -5.33 -4.86
N VAL A 117 17.58 -6.00 -5.14
CA VAL A 117 18.35 -6.78 -4.16
C VAL A 117 18.84 -5.89 -3.03
N HIS A 118 19.42 -4.74 -3.36
CA HIS A 118 19.91 -3.80 -2.35
C HIS A 118 18.81 -3.39 -1.38
N MET A 119 17.65 -3.00 -1.91
CA MET A 119 16.51 -2.56 -1.10
C MET A 119 15.93 -3.71 -0.27
N MET A 120 15.70 -4.88 -0.88
CA MET A 120 15.12 -6.03 -0.19
C MET A 120 16.05 -6.63 0.87
N LYS A 121 17.38 -6.49 0.73
CA LYS A 121 18.35 -6.85 1.78
C LYS A 121 18.14 -6.04 3.05
N ILE A 122 17.72 -4.78 2.92
CA ILE A 122 17.46 -3.88 4.06
C ILE A 122 16.06 -4.14 4.63
N THR A 123 15.04 -4.23 3.78
CA THR A 123 13.64 -4.26 4.24
C THR A 123 13.14 -5.65 4.63
N GLN A 124 13.74 -6.72 4.10
CA GLN A 124 13.35 -8.12 4.36
C GLN A 124 11.82 -8.32 4.30
N PRO A 125 11.18 -8.05 3.14
CA PRO A 125 9.73 -8.09 3.05
C PRO A 125 9.22 -9.53 3.25
N LYS A 126 8.04 -9.66 3.88
CA LYS A 126 7.27 -10.91 3.94
C LYS A 126 6.27 -11.05 2.79
N LEU A 127 5.95 -9.92 2.15
CA LEU A 127 4.99 -9.83 1.07
C LEU A 127 5.53 -8.87 0.00
N VAL A 128 5.46 -9.28 -1.26
CA VAL A 128 5.93 -8.48 -2.39
C VAL A 128 4.81 -8.37 -3.42
N PHE A 129 4.56 -7.16 -3.88
CA PHE A 129 3.67 -6.85 -4.98
C PHE A 129 4.48 -6.36 -6.17
N CYS A 130 4.18 -6.88 -7.36
CA CYS A 130 4.86 -6.50 -8.59
C CYS A 130 3.91 -6.61 -9.79
N ASP A 131 4.39 -6.24 -10.97
CA ASP A 131 3.64 -6.39 -12.22
C ASP A 131 4.11 -7.66 -12.96
N ALA A 132 3.34 -8.09 -13.95
CA ALA A 132 3.72 -9.22 -14.81
C ALA A 132 5.08 -8.99 -15.50
N ASN A 133 5.36 -7.76 -15.95
CA ASN A 133 6.54 -7.42 -16.73
C ASN A 133 7.86 -7.44 -15.92
N ASN A 134 7.80 -7.30 -14.59
CA ASN A 134 8.97 -7.26 -13.71
C ASN A 134 9.02 -8.45 -12.73
N TYR A 135 8.10 -9.40 -12.87
CA TYR A 135 8.00 -10.59 -12.03
C TYR A 135 9.32 -11.37 -11.95
N GLU A 136 10.00 -11.60 -13.08
CA GLU A 136 11.26 -12.35 -13.09
C GLU A 136 12.40 -11.60 -12.36
N THR A 137 12.46 -10.27 -12.51
CA THR A 137 13.40 -9.42 -11.77
C THR A 137 13.17 -9.54 -10.27
N ILE A 138 11.90 -9.49 -9.84
CA ILE A 138 11.51 -9.61 -8.43
C ILE A 138 11.84 -11.00 -7.88
N LYS A 139 11.54 -12.05 -8.63
CA LYS A 139 11.84 -13.44 -8.25
C LYS A 139 13.34 -13.65 -8.05
N GLN A 140 14.18 -13.12 -8.93
CA GLN A 140 15.64 -13.14 -8.78
C GLN A 140 16.09 -12.33 -7.56
N ALA A 141 15.57 -11.12 -7.40
CA ALA A 141 15.94 -10.26 -6.28
C ALA A 141 15.58 -10.86 -4.93
N VAL A 142 14.38 -11.43 -4.80
CA VAL A 142 13.91 -12.13 -3.61
C VAL A 142 14.85 -13.28 -3.26
N ALA A 143 15.22 -14.11 -4.24
CA ALA A 143 16.10 -15.26 -4.01
C ALA A 143 17.51 -14.85 -3.54
N LEU A 144 17.99 -13.67 -3.94
CA LEU A 144 19.33 -13.17 -3.60
C LEU A 144 19.37 -12.33 -2.31
N ALA A 145 18.22 -11.77 -1.89
CA ALA A 145 18.17 -10.74 -0.86
C ALA A 145 17.44 -11.16 0.42
N VAL A 146 16.37 -11.94 0.31
CA VAL A 146 15.41 -12.16 1.40
C VAL A 146 15.65 -13.53 2.04
N LYS A 147 15.83 -13.54 3.36
CA LYS A 147 16.13 -14.78 4.11
C LYS A 147 14.94 -15.74 4.14
N ASP A 148 13.77 -15.23 4.49
CA ASP A 148 12.53 -15.99 4.54
C ASP A 148 11.73 -15.72 3.26
N LYS A 149 11.36 -16.78 2.53
CA LYS A 149 10.70 -16.64 1.24
C LYS A 149 9.37 -15.87 1.38
N PRO A 150 9.23 -14.67 0.79
CA PRO A 150 7.99 -13.92 0.85
C PRO A 150 6.91 -14.53 -0.05
N LEU A 151 5.65 -14.19 0.22
CA LEU A 151 4.60 -14.34 -0.77
C LEU A 151 4.74 -13.22 -1.82
N VAL A 152 4.64 -13.60 -3.10
CA VAL A 152 4.69 -12.66 -4.22
C VAL A 152 3.33 -12.65 -4.91
N TYR A 153 2.77 -11.46 -5.08
CA TYR A 153 1.52 -11.19 -5.77
C TYR A 153 1.76 -10.33 -7.01
N VAL A 154 1.12 -10.68 -8.10
CA VAL A 154 1.32 -10.08 -9.42
C VAL A 154 0.05 -9.34 -9.84
N PHE A 155 0.19 -8.05 -10.14
CA PHE A 155 -0.86 -7.26 -10.80
C PHE A 155 -0.98 -7.67 -12.26
N GLU A 156 -2.22 -7.67 -12.76
CA GLU A 156 -2.50 -7.84 -14.19
C GLU A 156 -1.75 -9.04 -14.78
N SER A 157 -1.71 -10.14 -14.02
CA SER A 157 -0.89 -11.31 -14.34
C SER A 157 -1.28 -12.01 -15.64
N GLY A 158 -2.33 -11.55 -16.33
CA GLY A 158 -2.91 -12.19 -17.51
C GLY A 158 -3.12 -13.69 -17.29
N GLU A 159 -2.56 -14.48 -18.21
CA GLU A 159 -2.59 -15.95 -18.22
C GLU A 159 -1.38 -16.60 -17.51
N MET A 160 -0.61 -15.85 -16.70
CA MET A 160 0.48 -16.45 -15.93
C MET A 160 -0.05 -17.52 -14.97
N ASP A 161 0.46 -18.74 -15.12
CA ASP A 161 0.13 -19.89 -14.27
C ASP A 161 1.00 -19.93 -13.01
N GLY A 162 0.41 -20.37 -11.89
CA GLY A 162 1.14 -20.62 -10.64
C GLY A 162 1.60 -19.39 -9.87
N VAL A 163 1.09 -18.19 -10.22
CA VAL A 163 1.35 -16.94 -9.47
C VAL A 163 0.15 -16.53 -8.65
N ASN A 164 0.37 -15.90 -7.49
CA ASN A 164 -0.72 -15.28 -6.74
C ASN A 164 -1.12 -13.98 -7.43
N LYS A 165 -2.41 -13.75 -7.63
CA LYS A 165 -2.93 -12.57 -8.35
C LYS A 165 -3.39 -11.52 -7.36
N VAL A 166 -3.07 -10.24 -7.58
CA VAL A 166 -3.55 -9.18 -6.68
C VAL A 166 -5.07 -9.10 -6.68
N GLU A 167 -5.69 -9.44 -7.80
CA GLU A 167 -7.12 -9.51 -7.99
C GLU A 167 -7.80 -10.51 -7.03
N ASP A 168 -7.07 -11.51 -6.52
CA ASP A 168 -7.57 -12.42 -5.49
C ASP A 168 -7.79 -11.71 -4.15
N LEU A 169 -6.99 -10.69 -3.82
CA LEU A 169 -7.15 -9.89 -2.61
C LEU A 169 -8.32 -8.91 -2.70
N LEU A 170 -8.85 -8.67 -3.91
CA LEU A 170 -9.98 -7.79 -4.19
C LEU A 170 -11.33 -8.52 -4.19
N LYS A 171 -11.31 -9.84 -4.00
CA LYS A 171 -12.52 -10.68 -3.95
C LYS A 171 -13.38 -10.35 -2.73
N VAL A 172 -14.70 -10.52 -2.92
CA VAL A 172 -15.73 -10.30 -1.91
C VAL A 172 -15.47 -11.20 -0.70
N THR A 173 -15.53 -10.63 0.50
CA THR A 173 -15.29 -11.37 1.75
C THR A 173 -16.59 -11.71 2.48
N GLY A 174 -17.70 -11.06 2.12
CA GLY A 174 -19.02 -11.24 2.74
C GLY A 174 -19.15 -10.58 4.12
N ARG A 175 -18.10 -9.86 4.55
CA ARG A 175 -18.01 -9.24 5.87
C ARG A 175 -17.46 -7.81 5.80
N GLU A 176 -17.48 -7.19 4.63
CA GLU A 176 -16.95 -5.84 4.39
C GLU A 176 -17.63 -4.80 5.29
N GLN A 177 -18.94 -4.94 5.52
CA GLN A 177 -19.74 -4.05 6.38
C GLN A 177 -19.34 -4.07 7.86
N PHE A 178 -18.60 -5.09 8.31
CA PHE A 178 -18.13 -5.22 9.68
C PHE A 178 -16.69 -4.76 9.88
N PHE A 179 -16.06 -4.20 8.82
CA PHE A 179 -14.71 -3.70 8.92
C PHE A 179 -14.70 -2.33 9.61
N VAL A 180 -14.04 -2.26 10.76
CA VAL A 180 -13.91 -1.06 11.61
C VAL A 180 -12.45 -0.64 11.69
#